data_AF-A0A0U4W349-F1
#
_entry.id   AF-A0A0U4W349-F1
#
_cell.length_a   1.000
_cell.length_b   1.000
_cell.length_c   1.000
_cell.angle_alpha   90.00
_cell.angle_beta   90.00
_cell.angle_gamma   90.00
#
_symmetry.space_group_name_H-M   'P 1'
#
loop_
_entity.id
_entity.type
_entity.pdbx_description
1 polymer ?
#
loop_
_entity_poly.entity_id
_entity_poly.type
_entity_poly.pdbx_seq_one_letter_code
_entity_poly.pdbx_strand_id
1 'polypeptide(L)' 'MCVRPGTQAPEFETQAYFRDGGIKPVKLSDYKGKWLVLFFYPADFTFV' A
#
# COMPACT_ATOMS: atom_id res chain seq x y z
N MET A 1 -11.21 -13.75 -1.15
CA MET A 1 -10.20 -13.70 -0.06
C MET A 1 -10.52 -12.45 0.77
N CYS A 2 -10.68 -12.54 2.08
CA CYS A 2 -11.15 -11.43 2.94
C CYS A 2 -10.05 -11.06 3.95
N VAL A 3 -9.83 -9.76 4.17
CA VAL A 3 -8.88 -9.27 5.17
C VAL A 3 -9.44 -9.55 6.56
N ARG A 4 -8.69 -10.29 7.39
CA ARG A 4 -9.09 -10.65 8.76
C ARG A 4 -7.98 -10.30 9.74
N PRO A 5 -8.30 -9.67 10.89
CA PRO A 5 -7.33 -9.45 11.95
C PRO A 5 -6.64 -10.75 12.40
N GLY A 6 -5.35 -10.67 12.73
CA GLY A 6 -4.55 -11.82 13.17
C GLY A 6 -4.16 -12.82 12.06
N THR A 7 -4.61 -12.61 10.83
CA THR A 7 -4.17 -13.39 9.66
C THR A 7 -3.13 -12.62 8.86
N GLN A 8 -2.34 -13.33 8.06
CA GLN A 8 -1.37 -12.69 7.18
C GLN A 8 -2.08 -11.76 6.19
N ALA A 9 -1.61 -10.52 6.10
CA ALA A 9 -2.12 -9.56 5.12
C ALA A 9 -1.94 -10.11 3.70
N PRO A 10 -2.93 -9.96 2.80
CA PRO A 10 -2.82 -10.42 1.42
C PRO A 10 -1.65 -9.74 0.70
N GLU A 11 -0.84 -10.54 -0.01
CA GLU A 11 0.23 -10.00 -0.84
C GLU A 11 -0.37 -9.15 -1.98
N PHE A 12 0.30 -8.04 -2.29
CA PHE A 12 -0.03 -7.20 -3.43
C PHE A 12 1.24 -6.65 -4.07
N GLU A 13 1.14 -6.36 -5.36
CA GLU A 13 2.14 -5.62 -6.12
C GLU A 13 1.41 -4.53 -6.91
N THR A 14 1.88 -3.30 -6.83
CA THR A 14 1.29 -2.16 -7.55
C THR A 14 2.35 -1.13 -7.94
N GLN A 15 2.00 -0.20 -8.82
CA GLN A 15 2.81 0.97 -9.12
C GLN A 15 2.50 2.07 -8.11
N ALA A 16 3.53 2.65 -7.50
CA ALA A 16 3.40 3.74 -6.54
C ALA A 16 4.32 4.91 -6.89
N TYR A 17 3.86 6.12 -6.60
CA TYR A 17 4.68 7.33 -6.71
C TYR A 17 5.56 7.49 -5.46
N PHE A 18 6.86 7.69 -5.66
CA PHE A 18 7.84 7.88 -4.60
C PHE A 18 8.33 9.34 -4.54
N ARG A 19 8.79 9.75 -3.35
CA ARG A 19 9.24 11.13 -3.06
C ARG A 19 10.33 11.64 -4.02
N ASP A 20 11.11 10.74 -4.60
CA ASP A 20 12.17 11.06 -5.58
C ASP A 20 11.64 11.35 -6.99
N GLY A 21 10.32 11.41 -7.18
CA GLY A 21 9.70 11.87 -8.42
C GLY A 21 9.42 10.78 -9.44
N GLY A 22 9.44 9.51 -9.04
CA GLY A 22 9.27 8.37 -9.94
C GLY A 22 8.12 7.44 -9.55
N ILE A 23 7.57 6.76 -10.55
CA ILE A 23 6.69 5.61 -10.36
C ILE A 23 7.55 4.35 -10.33
N LYS A 24 7.40 3.54 -9.27
CA LYS A 24 8.12 2.27 -9.13
C LYS A 24 7.16 1.17 -8.66
N PRO A 25 7.44 -0.10 -8.99
CA PRO A 25 6.73 -1.22 -8.40
C PRO A 25 6.99 -1.28 -6.89
N VAL A 26 5.94 -1.56 -6.13
CA VAL A 26 6.00 -1.78 -4.68
C VAL A 26 5.25 -3.05 -4.33
N LYS A 27 5.83 -3.85 -3.43
CA LYS A 27 5.25 -5.08 -2.90
C LYS A 27 5.03 -4.95 -1.40
N LEU A 28 4.02 -5.63 -0.87
CA LEU A 28 3.86 -5.73 0.59
C LEU A 28 5.11 -6.36 1.22
N SER A 29 5.70 -7.34 0.55
CA SER A 29 6.93 -8.01 1.00
C SER A 29 8.14 -7.09 1.20
N ASP A 30 8.20 -5.93 0.53
CA ASP A 30 9.31 -4.97 0.64
C ASP A 30 9.39 -4.33 2.04
N TYR A 31 8.31 -4.38 2.80
CA TYR A 31 8.18 -3.81 4.14
C TYR A 31 8.34 -4.83 5.28
N LYS A 32 8.70 -6.08 4.98
CA LYS A 32 8.91 -7.12 6.01
C LYS A 32 9.91 -6.65 7.07
N GLY A 33 9.60 -6.94 8.33
CA GLY A 33 10.39 -6.52 9.49
C GLY A 33 10.12 -5.10 9.97
N LYS A 34 9.18 -4.37 9.34
CA LYS A 34 8.71 -3.05 9.80
C LYS A 34 7.21 -3.11 10.07
N TRP A 35 6.75 -2.29 11.02
CA TRP A 35 5.33 -1.98 11.12
C TRP A 35 4.92 -1.16 9.91
N LEU A 36 3.80 -1.54 9.30
CA LEU A 36 3.24 -0.88 8.12
C LEU A 36 1.79 -0.50 8.39
N VAL A 37 1.43 0.73 8.05
CA VAL A 37 0.04 1.22 8.03
C VAL A 37 -0.34 1.47 6.57
N LEU A 38 -1.35 0.76 6.09
CA LEU A 38 -1.93 0.95 4.76
C LEU A 38 -3.30 1.61 4.91
N PHE A 39 -3.53 2.70 4.19
CA PHE A 39 -4.81 3.40 4.16
C PHE A 39 -5.28 3.56 2.72
N PHE A 40 -6.59 3.57 2.54
CA PHE A 40 -7.24 3.83 1.27
C PHE A 40 -7.99 5.14 1.38
N TYR A 41 -7.98 5.93 0.31
CA TYR A 41 -8.73 7.17 0.19
C TYR A 41 -9.51 7.14 -1.13
N PRO A 42 -10.64 7.87 -1.23
CA PRO A 42 -11.62 7.66 -2.31
C PRO A 42 -11.13 8.11 -3.68
N ALA A 43 -10.50 9.29 -3.78
CA ALA A 43 -9.96 9.81 -5.03
C ALA A 43 -8.97 10.96 -4.78
N ASP A 44 -8.08 11.18 -5.73
CA ASP A 44 -7.26 12.39 -5.84
C ASP A 44 -8.13 13.59 -6.24
N PHE A 45 -7.72 14.80 -5.85
CA PHE A 45 -8.33 16.07 -6.25
C PHE A 45 -9.86 16.16 -6.06
N THR A 46 -10.33 15.73 -4.89
CA THR A 46 -11.73 15.88 -4.49
C THR A 46 -12.03 17.32 -4.04
N PHE A 47 -13.31 17.70 -4.11
CA PHE A 47 -13.78 18.95 -3.52
C PHE A 47 -13.84 18.80 -1.98
N VAL A 48 -13.33 19.81 -1.27
CA VAL A 48 -13.36 19.93 0.19
C VAL A 48 -14.32 21.03 0.61
#